data_AF-A0A972J5P9-F1
#
_entry.id   AF-A0A972J5P9-F1
#
_cell.length_a   1.000
_cell.length_b   1.000
_cell.length_c   1.000
_cell.angle_alpha   90.00
_cell.angle_beta   90.00
_cell.angle_gamma   90.00
#
_symmetry.space_group_name_H-M   'P 1'
#
loop_
_entity.id
_entity.type
_entity.pdbx_description
1 polymer ?
#
loop_
_entity_poly.entity_id
_entity_poly.type
_entity_poly.pdbx_seq_one_letter_code
_entity_poly.pdbx_strand_id
1 'polypeptide(L)' 'MKVIPMGDYYVWYCEWCDSRNLTLWTRVESGDVYCGACHLRFSLPGDAHEEESRAISSIL' A
#
# COMPACT_ATOMS: atom_id res chain seq x y z
N MET A 1 6.78 -6.97 -5.20
CA MET A 1 7.03 -5.62 -5.74
C MET A 1 8.42 -5.07 -5.40
N LYS A 2 9.15 -4.43 -6.34
CA LYS A 2 10.41 -3.68 -6.08
C LYS A 2 10.11 -2.18 -5.92
N VAL A 3 10.03 -1.72 -4.67
CA VAL A 3 9.85 -0.31 -4.33
C VAL A 3 11.21 0.39 -4.36
N ILE A 4 11.32 1.54 -5.03
CA ILE A 4 12.57 2.29 -5.19
C ILE A 4 12.42 3.69 -4.58
N PRO A 5 13.22 4.06 -3.56
CA PRO A 5 13.18 5.41 -3.00
C PRO A 5 13.68 6.45 -4.00
N MET A 6 13.00 7.59 -4.07
CA MET A 6 13.30 8.70 -4.97
C MET A 6 12.92 10.03 -4.29
N GLY A 7 13.81 10.54 -3.44
CA GLY A 7 13.54 11.71 -2.60
C GLY A 7 12.42 11.41 -1.60
N ASP A 8 11.41 12.28 -1.54
CA ASP A 8 10.23 12.12 -0.67
C ASP A 8 9.20 11.09 -1.18
N TYR A 9 9.49 10.44 -2.31
CA TYR A 9 8.58 9.50 -2.95
C TYR A 9 9.21 8.12 -3.05
N TYR A 10 8.35 7.12 -3.14
CA TYR A 10 8.66 5.78 -3.57
C TYR A 10 8.07 5.54 -4.96
N VAL A 11 8.89 5.03 -5.87
CA VAL A 11 8.49 4.61 -7.21
C VAL A 11 8.22 3.11 -7.21
N TRP A 12 7.08 2.71 -7.75
CA TRP A 12 6.68 1.30 -7.80
C TRP A 12 5.74 1.05 -9.00
N TYR A 13 5.92 -0.06 -9.72
CA TYR A 13 5.02 -0.63 -10.71
C TYR A 13 3.92 -1.49 -10.08
N CYS A 14 2.68 -1.29 -10.52
CA CYS A 14 1.53 -2.06 -10.05
C CYS A 14 1.55 -3.48 -10.64
N GLU A 15 1.41 -4.51 -9.81
CA GLU A 15 1.45 -5.92 -10.25
C GLU A 15 0.19 -6.36 -11.04
N TRP A 16 -0.89 -5.56 -11.01
CA TRP A 16 -2.14 -5.86 -11.70
C TRP A 16 -2.31 -5.17 -13.06
N CYS A 17 -1.67 -4.03 -13.27
CA CYS A 17 -1.86 -3.22 -14.48
C CYS A 17 -0.58 -2.59 -15.03
N ASP A 18 0.58 -2.93 -14.47
CA ASP A 18 1.92 -2.46 -14.84
C ASP A 18 2.13 -0.93 -14.80
N SER A 19 1.15 -0.18 -14.29
CA SER A 19 1.28 1.27 -14.16
C SER A 19 2.40 1.65 -13.20
N ARG A 20 3.19 2.65 -13.58
CA ARG A 20 4.19 3.26 -12.71
C ARG A 20 3.51 4.25 -11.77
N ASN A 21 3.64 4.00 -10.48
CA ASN A 21 3.09 4.80 -9.39
C ASN A 21 4.21 5.54 -8.65
N LEU A 22 3.85 6.73 -8.15
CA LEU A 22 4.64 7.47 -7.16
C LEU A 22 3.79 7.64 -5.91
N THR A 23 4.35 7.26 -4.77
CA THR A 23 3.67 7.38 -3.47
C THR A 23 4.58 8.11 -2.49
N LEU A 24 4.05 9.12 -1.82
CA LEU A 24 4.78 9.84 -0.76
C LEU A 24 5.20 8.90 0.36
N TRP A 25 6.38 9.09 0.94
CA TRP A 25 6.87 8.27 2.04
C TRP A 25 5.90 8.20 3.22
N THR A 26 5.23 9.30 3.55
CA THR A 26 4.23 9.35 4.64
C THR A 26 3.03 8.43 4.40
N ARG A 27 2.61 8.23 3.15
CA ARG A 27 1.51 7.30 2.81
C ARG A 27 1.94 5.84 2.83
N VAL A 28 3.21 5.59 2.48
CA VAL A 28 3.82 4.26 2.60
C VAL A 28 3.89 3.87 4.09
N GLU A 29 4.32 4.79 4.96
CA GLU A 29 4.34 4.55 6.42
C GLU A 29 2.95 4.36 7.03
N SER A 30 1.92 5.02 6.50
CA SER A 30 0.54 4.84 6.97
C SER A 30 -0.15 3.59 6.40
N GLY A 31 0.52 2.80 5.55
CA GLY A 31 -0.08 1.64 4.88
C GLY A 31 -1.18 1.99 3.87
N ASP A 32 -1.28 3.25 3.43
CA ASP A 32 -2.27 3.72 2.46
C ASP A 32 -1.65 3.83 1.05
N VAL A 33 -1.27 2.67 0.53
CA VAL A 33 -0.65 2.54 -0.80
C VAL A 33 -1.67 1.97 -1.77
N TYR A 34 -2.02 2.74 -2.80
CA TYR A 34 -2.91 2.30 -3.87
C TYR A 34 -2.38 2.68 -5.24
N CYS A 35 -2.70 1.86 -6.23
CA CYS A 35 -2.40 2.16 -7.61
C CYS A 35 -3.29 3.32 -8.09
N GLY A 36 -2.70 4.39 -8.63
CA GLY A 36 -3.44 5.53 -9.19
C GLY A 36 -4.18 5.21 -10.49
N ALA A 37 -3.93 4.06 -11.12
CA ALA A 37 -4.60 3.64 -12.35
C ALA A 37 -5.76 2.67 -12.11
N CYS A 38 -5.52 1.57 -11.39
CA CYS A 38 -6.52 0.53 -11.14
C CYS A 38 -7.16 0.61 -9.75
N HIS A 39 -6.71 1.54 -8.90
CA HIS A 39 -7.22 1.80 -7.54
C HIS A 39 -7.15 0.60 -6.60
N LEU A 40 -6.42 -0.46 -6.97
CA LEU A 40 -6.16 -1.59 -6.09
C LEU A 40 -5.16 -1.18 -5.00
N ARG A 41 -5.49 -1.55 -3.76
CA ARG A 41 -4.65 -1.33 -2.59
C ARG A 41 -3.52 -2.35 -2.56
N PHE A 42 -2.35 -1.90 -2.17
CA PHE A 42 -1.18 -2.73 -1.92
C PHE A 42 -0.93 -2.81 -0.42
N SER A 43 -0.86 -4.04 0.11
CA SER A 43 -0.51 -4.29 1.51
C SER A 43 1.00 -4.46 1.61
N LEU A 44 1.65 -3.62 2.41
CA LEU A 44 3.09 -3.75 2.66
C LEU A 44 3.34 -4.91 3.64
N PRO A 45 4.52 -5.56 3.61
CA PRO A 45 4.84 -6.70 4.49
C PRO A 45 4.85 -6.41 6.02
N GLY A 46 4.39 -5.25 6.48
CA GLY A 46 4.16 -4.91 7.89
C GLY A 46 2.69 -4.77 8.28
N ASP A 47 1.78 -4.79 7.30
CA ASP A 47 0.33 -4.57 7.50
C ASP A 47 -0.42 -5.83 7.96
N ALA A 48 0.27 -6.98 8.04
CA ALA A 48 -0.30 -8.29 8.38
C ALA A 48 -0.78 -8.42 9.85
N HIS A 49 -0.71 -7.34 10.65
CA HIS A 49 -1.15 -7.33 12.05
C HIS A 49 -2.40 -6.47 12.34
N GLU A 50 -3.10 -5.93 11.34
CA GLU A 50 -4.30 -5.09 11.58
C GLU A 50 -5.60 -5.57 10.93
N GLU A 51 -5.58 -6.66 10.17
CA GLU A 51 -6.81 -7.21 9.58
C GLU A 51 -7.62 -8.08 10.56
N GLU A 52 -6.97 -8.65 11.59
CA GLU A 52 -7.63 -9.52 12.59
C GLU A 52 -8.46 -8.73 13.63
N SER A 53 -8.09 -7.48 13.95
CA SER A 53 -8.80 -6.67 14.97
C SER A 53 -10.15 -6.12 14.49
N ARG A 54 -10.38 -5.96 13.18
CA ARG A 54 -11.68 -5.46 12.68
C ARG A 54 -12.76 -6.55 12.60
N ALA A 55 -12.38 -7.82 12.52
CA ALA A 55 -13.34 -8.92 12.49
C ALA A 55 -13.98 -9.20 13.89
N ILE A 56 -13.27 -8.89 14.98
CA ILE A 56 -13.73 -9.18 16.34
C ILE A 56 -14.73 -8.11 16.85
N SER A 57 -14.65 -6.87 16.38
CA SER A 57 -15.56 -5.79 16.83
C SER A 57 -16.99 -5.88 16.26
N SER A 58 -17.28 -6.78 15.32
CA SER A 58 -18.63 -6.98 14.77
C SER A 58 -19.42 -8.10 15.46
N ILE A 59 -18.87 -8.72 16.52
CA ILE A 59 -19.49 -9.86 17.22
C ILE A 59 -19.79 -9.55 18.71
N LEU A 60 -19.46 -8.34 19.21
CA LEU A 60 -19.81 -7.91 20.58
C LEU A 60 -20.82 -6.77 20.60
#